data_AF-A0A9P5WAJ3-F1
#
_entry.id   AF-A0A9P5WAJ3-F1
#
_cell.length_a   1.000
_cell.length_b   1.000
_cell.length_c   1.000
_cell.angle_alpha   90.00
_cell.angle_beta   90.00
_cell.angle_gamma   90.00
#
_symmetry.space_group_name_H-M   'P 1'
#
loop_
_entity.id
_entity.type
_entity.pdbx_description
1 polymer ?
#
loop_
_entity_poly.entity_id
_entity_poly.type
_entity_poly.pdbx_seq_one_letter_code
_entity_poly.pdbx_strand_id
1 'polypeptide(L)'
;MDVALLSGSTFDSFKHTGVTTLLAPVKQVFKSDPESKPSPLGSSLLVHFPNLAKWHIYNLETTLVVPLMQVKAEAKMCCPKVNQIDTFRTERPIVHDILANVFHNLISVAFAYKEISEDITLALLFHRATLFNITTYTDRDENLTERDDIPPANDHFQASGRALQLLPRYCPNLEVFVFECHEMDMDHVEEEEWICKGIQHLRARIRGFDTKEKISKALQLWKEGRKKKNSKIEGEECMDEDEADQTIDSHLAEAKEIPIEIRVARHLLKFDDLDTVWLGTRTCCA
;
A
#
# COMPACT_ATOMS: atom_id res chain seq x y z
N MET A 1 8.18 45.98 13.47
CA MET A 1 8.31 44.51 13.56
C MET A 1 9.56 44.15 12.78
N ASP A 2 10.67 44.07 13.48
CA ASP A 2 11.98 43.77 12.89
C ASP A 2 12.13 42.27 12.70
N VAL A 3 12.18 41.85 11.43
CA VAL A 3 12.56 40.50 11.05
C VAL A 3 14.08 40.42 11.18
N ALA A 4 14.55 39.93 12.32
CA ALA A 4 15.95 39.57 12.49
C ALA A 4 16.28 38.39 11.56
N LEU A 5 16.86 38.71 10.40
CA LEU A 5 17.60 37.75 9.57
C LEU A 5 18.86 37.33 10.34
N LEU A 6 18.73 36.26 11.12
CA LEU A 6 19.89 35.60 11.72
C LEU A 6 20.68 34.89 10.63
N SER A 7 21.59 35.62 9.98
CA SER A 7 22.68 35.06 9.20
C SER A 7 23.74 34.47 10.14
N GLY A 8 23.37 33.40 10.84
CA GLY A 8 24.34 32.54 11.53
C GLY A 8 25.20 31.84 10.48
N SER A 9 26.50 31.70 10.75
CA SER A 9 27.45 30.97 9.91
C SER A 9 26.82 29.65 9.46
N THR A 10 26.60 29.51 8.15
CA THR A 10 26.29 28.23 7.53
C THR A 10 27.49 27.33 7.80
N PHE A 11 27.45 26.59 8.90
CA PHE A 11 28.28 25.40 9.02
C PHE A 11 27.95 24.60 7.77
N ASP A 12 28.95 24.38 6.92
CA ASP A 12 28.86 23.44 5.80
C ASP A 12 28.66 22.06 6.42
N SER A 13 27.42 21.79 6.81
CA SER A 13 26.99 20.52 7.33
C SER A 13 27.32 19.50 6.25
N PHE A 14 28.14 18.50 6.59
CA PHE A 14 28.49 17.41 5.70
C PHE A 14 27.24 16.87 4.99
N LYS A 15 27.21 16.80 3.65
CA LYS A 15 26.07 16.26 2.90
C LYS A 15 26.47 14.98 2.21
N HIS A 16 25.76 13.89 2.49
CA HIS A 16 25.94 12.61 1.83
C HIS A 16 24.90 12.43 0.72
N THR A 17 25.25 12.83 -0.50
CA THR A 17 24.34 12.80 -1.67
C THR A 17 24.01 11.40 -2.18
N GLY A 18 24.80 10.38 -1.81
CA GLY A 18 24.57 8.99 -2.22
C GLY A 18 23.58 8.21 -1.35
N VAL A 19 23.11 8.78 -0.22
CA VAL A 19 22.13 8.09 0.65
C VAL A 19 20.73 8.44 0.15
N THR A 20 20.01 7.42 -0.34
CA THR A 20 18.63 7.55 -0.84
C THR A 20 17.60 6.88 0.07
N THR A 21 18.06 6.06 1.03
CA THR A 21 17.23 5.32 1.97
C THR A 21 17.72 5.54 3.39
N LEU A 22 16.82 5.86 4.31
CA LEU A 22 17.12 6.03 5.72
C LEU A 22 16.23 5.07 6.53
N LEU A 23 16.85 4.32 7.43
CA LEU A 23 16.19 3.52 8.45
C LEU A 23 16.63 4.06 9.81
N ALA A 24 15.74 4.79 10.47
CA ALA A 24 16.02 5.37 11.78
C ALA A 24 14.72 5.67 12.53
N PRO A 25 14.71 5.58 13.87
CA PRO A 25 13.58 6.04 14.66
C PRO A 25 13.40 7.55 14.49
N VAL A 26 12.16 8.03 14.45
CA VAL A 26 11.87 9.48 14.33
C VAL A 26 12.64 10.26 15.39
N LYS A 27 12.63 9.79 16.64
CA LYS A 27 13.35 10.44 17.74
C LYS A 27 14.84 10.65 17.45
N GLN A 28 15.54 9.67 16.86
CA GLN A 28 16.98 9.82 16.57
C GLN A 28 17.25 10.78 15.42
N VAL A 29 16.34 10.86 14.45
CA VAL A 29 16.45 11.80 13.33
C VAL A 29 16.41 13.25 13.83
N PHE A 30 15.54 13.56 14.80
CA PHE A 30 15.36 14.92 15.33
C PHE A 30 16.06 15.19 16.66
N LYS A 31 16.64 14.16 17.31
CA LYS A 31 17.46 14.27 18.52
C LYS A 31 18.67 13.34 18.39
N SER A 32 19.68 13.80 17.67
CA SER A 32 20.87 12.99 17.36
C SER A 32 21.76 12.73 18.58
N ASP A 33 21.67 13.55 19.63
CA ASP A 33 22.41 13.35 20.89
C ASP A 33 21.45 13.45 22.11
N PRO A 34 21.22 12.34 22.84
CA PRO A 34 20.35 12.30 24.02
C PRO A 34 20.89 13.08 25.22
N GLU A 35 22.20 13.35 25.27
CA GLU A 35 22.83 14.14 26.34
C GLU A 35 22.97 15.62 25.97
N SER A 36 22.83 15.96 24.69
CA SER A 36 22.80 17.36 24.28
C SER A 36 21.61 18.07 24.92
N LYS A 37 21.87 19.21 25.57
CA LYS A 37 20.80 20.13 25.96
C LYS A 37 19.95 20.40 24.72
N PRO A 38 18.61 20.40 24.81
CA PRO A 38 17.73 20.66 23.67
C PRO A 38 18.11 22.01 23.08
N SER A 39 18.96 21.96 22.06
CA SER A 39 19.30 23.12 21.27
C SER A 39 18.09 23.33 20.38
N PRO A 40 17.48 24.52 20.38
CA PRO A 40 16.46 24.84 19.38
C PRO A 40 17.01 24.78 17.93
N LEU A 41 18.31 24.55 17.77
CA LEU A 41 19.06 24.47 16.51
C LEU A 41 19.77 23.13 16.31
N GLY A 42 19.48 22.08 17.10
CA GLY A 42 20.01 20.75 16.83
C GLY A 42 19.58 20.31 15.44
N SER A 43 20.48 20.36 14.46
CA SER A 43 20.15 20.08 13.07
C SER A 43 19.76 18.61 12.95
N SER A 44 18.54 18.36 12.49
CA SER A 44 18.09 17.01 12.19
C SER A 44 19.02 16.29 11.24
N LEU A 45 19.10 14.98 11.42
CA LEU A 45 19.90 14.10 10.57
C LEU A 45 19.52 14.23 9.09
N LEU A 46 18.27 14.63 8.79
CA LEU A 46 17.78 14.85 7.41
C LEU A 46 18.61 15.89 6.65
N VAL A 47 19.23 16.88 7.31
CA VAL A 47 20.05 17.90 6.64
C VAL A 47 21.23 17.30 5.86
N HIS A 48 21.68 16.12 6.31
CA HIS A 48 22.82 15.42 5.73
C HIS A 48 22.43 14.56 4.51
N PHE A 49 21.13 14.35 4.23
CA PHE A 49 20.64 13.41 3.20
C PHE A 49 19.69 14.09 2.18
N PRO A 50 20.18 15.03 1.35
CA PRO A 50 19.32 15.81 0.46
C PRO A 50 18.67 14.99 -0.68
N ASN A 51 19.17 13.80 -0.98
CA ASN A 51 18.64 12.89 -2.00
C ASN A 51 17.83 11.73 -1.40
N LEU A 52 17.43 11.85 -0.13
CA LEU A 52 16.58 10.86 0.50
C LEU A 52 15.24 10.73 -0.26
N ALA A 53 14.94 9.52 -0.71
CA ALA A 53 13.72 9.18 -1.45
C ALA A 53 12.83 8.21 -0.66
N LYS A 54 13.46 7.34 0.15
CA LYS A 54 12.78 6.36 0.99
C LYS A 54 13.12 6.55 2.46
N TRP A 55 12.10 6.57 3.31
CA TRP A 55 12.28 6.64 4.76
C TRP A 55 11.50 5.53 5.46
N HIS A 56 12.25 4.63 6.09
CA HIS A 56 11.73 3.65 7.03
C HIS A 56 11.67 4.28 8.42
N ILE A 57 10.45 4.57 8.84
CA ILE A 57 10.11 5.23 10.08
C ILE A 57 9.72 4.16 11.08
N TYR A 58 10.33 4.19 12.26
CA TYR A 58 9.86 3.39 13.37
C TYR A 58 9.86 4.18 14.67
N ASN A 59 9.04 3.77 15.64
CA ASN A 59 9.04 4.41 16.94
C ASN A 59 9.02 3.37 18.05
N LEU A 60 10.20 3.11 18.63
CA LEU A 60 10.34 2.15 19.72
C LEU A 60 9.72 2.64 21.04
N GLU A 61 9.49 3.95 21.18
CA GLU A 61 8.93 4.55 22.39
C GLU A 61 7.55 5.15 22.11
N THR A 62 6.59 4.95 23.02
CA THR A 62 5.18 5.33 22.85
C THR A 62 4.91 6.84 22.80
N THR A 63 5.91 7.69 23.04
CA THR A 63 5.74 9.15 23.02
C THR A 63 6.65 9.78 21.97
N LEU A 64 6.05 10.24 20.87
CA LEU A 64 6.75 11.10 19.94
C LEU A 64 6.95 12.46 20.62
N VAL A 65 8.16 12.72 21.12
CA VAL A 65 8.51 14.02 21.72
C VAL A 65 8.72 15.11 20.65
N VAL A 66 8.72 14.75 19.37
CA VAL A 66 8.97 15.65 18.25
C VAL A 66 7.63 16.20 17.72
N PRO A 67 7.38 17.53 17.76
CA PRO A 67 6.18 18.10 17.20
C PRO A 67 6.02 17.78 15.70
N LEU A 68 4.85 17.32 15.28
CA LEU A 68 4.57 16.97 13.87
C LEU A 68 4.90 18.12 12.90
N MET A 69 4.65 19.36 13.31
CA MET A 69 4.96 20.55 12.51
C MET A 69 6.46 20.70 12.25
N GLN A 70 7.31 20.28 13.19
CA GLN A 70 8.76 20.24 13.00
C GLN A 70 9.14 19.15 11.99
N VAL A 71 8.58 17.94 12.13
CA VAL A 71 8.81 16.83 11.19
C VAL A 71 8.46 17.24 9.77
N LYS A 72 7.29 17.86 9.58
CA LYS A 72 6.83 18.38 8.30
C LYS A 72 7.77 19.44 7.72
N ALA A 73 8.12 20.45 8.53
CA ALA A 73 8.95 21.57 8.08
C ALA A 73 10.32 21.07 7.60
N GLU A 74 10.95 20.19 8.37
CA GLU A 74 12.28 19.68 8.07
C GLU A 74 12.28 18.63 6.96
N ALA A 75 11.30 17.74 6.89
CA ALA A 75 11.18 16.81 5.76
C ALA A 75 11.03 17.58 4.43
N LYS A 76 10.19 18.61 4.42
CA LYS A 76 9.99 19.48 3.25
C LYS A 76 11.27 20.25 2.88
N MET A 77 12.00 20.73 3.87
CA MET A 77 13.20 21.56 3.65
C MET A 77 14.42 20.73 3.25
N CYS A 78 14.67 19.63 3.95
CA CYS A 78 15.90 18.85 3.83
C CYS A 78 15.76 17.69 2.83
N CYS A 79 14.59 17.06 2.75
CA CYS A 79 14.38 15.84 1.98
C CYS A 79 13.09 15.90 1.13
N PRO A 80 12.95 16.90 0.23
CA PRO A 80 11.71 17.10 -0.54
C PRO A 80 11.38 15.99 -1.53
N LYS A 81 12.30 15.04 -1.76
CA LYS A 81 12.16 13.92 -2.69
C LYS A 81 11.62 12.65 -2.02
N VAL A 82 11.38 12.67 -0.71
CA VAL A 82 10.83 11.49 -0.01
C VAL A 82 9.42 11.23 -0.51
N ASN A 83 9.25 10.10 -1.18
CA ASN A 83 7.99 9.64 -1.74
C ASN A 83 7.70 8.17 -1.42
N GLN A 84 8.58 7.51 -0.66
CA GLN A 84 8.35 6.16 -0.15
C GLN A 84 8.48 6.12 1.37
N ILE A 85 7.43 5.64 2.04
CA ILE A 85 7.37 5.56 3.50
C ILE A 85 7.10 4.12 3.92
N ASP A 86 7.83 3.65 4.92
CA ASP A 86 7.60 2.37 5.57
C ASP A 86 7.54 2.59 7.08
N THR A 87 6.40 2.34 7.71
CA THR A 87 6.20 2.59 9.14
C THR A 87 6.21 1.29 9.96
N PHE A 88 7.39 0.88 10.43
CA PHE A 88 7.56 -0.34 11.22
C PHE A 88 7.42 -0.05 12.70
N ARG A 89 6.73 -0.92 13.46
CA ARG A 89 6.55 -0.78 14.93
C ARG A 89 6.21 0.66 15.34
N THR A 90 5.29 1.32 14.64
CA THR A 90 4.87 2.70 14.91
C THR A 90 3.39 2.69 15.27
N GLU A 91 2.97 3.50 16.25
CA GLU A 91 1.57 3.58 16.67
C GLU A 91 0.68 4.34 15.68
N ARG A 92 -0.60 3.94 15.59
CA ARG A 92 -1.60 4.42 14.64
C ARG A 92 -1.64 5.94 14.46
N PRO A 93 -1.73 6.76 15.53
CA PRO A 93 -1.92 8.19 15.37
C PRO A 93 -0.75 8.84 14.62
N ILE A 94 0.47 8.34 14.87
CA ILE A 94 1.69 8.85 14.23
C ILE A 94 1.72 8.47 12.74
N VAL A 95 1.33 7.24 12.39
CA VAL A 95 1.28 6.80 11.00
C VAL A 95 0.32 7.67 10.19
N HIS A 96 -0.89 7.88 10.70
CA HIS A 96 -1.88 8.77 10.06
C HIS A 96 -1.33 10.17 9.86
N ASP A 97 -0.79 10.78 10.92
CA ASP A 97 -0.31 12.15 10.88
C ASP A 97 0.84 12.33 9.89
N ILE A 98 1.74 11.35 9.80
CA ILE A 98 2.82 11.36 8.82
C ILE A 98 2.26 11.28 7.39
N LEU A 99 1.38 10.32 7.11
CA LEU A 99 0.83 10.11 5.77
C LEU A 99 -0.03 11.28 5.31
N ALA A 100 -0.87 11.83 6.19
CA ALA A 100 -1.79 12.91 5.85
C ALA A 100 -1.10 14.28 5.79
N ASN A 101 -0.13 14.55 6.67
CA ASN A 101 0.34 15.91 6.90
C ASN A 101 1.81 16.18 6.55
N VAL A 102 2.69 15.17 6.56
CA VAL A 102 4.14 15.38 6.41
C VAL A 102 4.58 15.27 4.95
N PHE A 103 4.19 14.20 4.27
CA PHE A 103 4.62 13.92 2.91
C PHE A 103 3.54 14.27 1.88
N HIS A 104 3.98 14.54 0.66
CA HIS A 104 3.11 14.78 -0.49
C HIS A 104 3.55 13.87 -1.63
N ASN A 105 2.61 13.50 -2.49
CA ASN A 105 2.89 12.69 -3.68
C ASN A 105 3.58 11.35 -3.34
N LEU A 106 3.09 10.66 -2.30
CA LEU A 106 3.61 9.35 -1.96
C LEU A 106 3.35 8.35 -3.10
N ILE A 107 4.40 7.61 -3.45
CA ILE A 107 4.41 6.56 -4.47
C ILE A 107 4.27 5.18 -3.83
N SER A 108 4.90 4.98 -2.68
CA SER A 108 4.88 3.71 -1.97
C SER A 108 4.65 3.92 -0.49
N VAL A 109 3.72 3.17 0.09
CA VAL A 109 3.46 3.17 1.53
C VAL A 109 3.43 1.74 2.04
N ALA A 110 4.22 1.46 3.07
CA ALA A 110 4.20 0.20 3.80
C ALA A 110 3.94 0.45 5.29
N PHE A 111 3.11 -0.37 5.92
CA PHE A 111 2.78 -0.23 7.34
C PHE A 111 2.29 -1.55 7.96
N ALA A 112 2.32 -1.64 9.29
CA ALA A 112 1.81 -2.82 9.97
C ALA A 112 0.30 -2.97 9.80
N TYR A 113 -0.18 -4.17 9.50
CA TYR A 113 -1.58 -4.49 9.26
C TYR A 113 -2.51 -4.02 10.39
N LYS A 114 -2.07 -4.17 11.64
CA LYS A 114 -2.81 -3.75 12.83
C LYS A 114 -3.09 -2.24 12.87
N GLU A 115 -2.41 -1.46 12.03
CA GLU A 115 -2.55 -0.02 11.91
C GLU A 115 -3.65 0.41 10.93
N ILE A 116 -4.21 -0.51 10.12
CA ILE A 116 -5.37 -0.16 9.27
C ILE A 116 -6.48 0.43 10.12
N SER A 117 -6.96 1.59 9.67
CA SER A 117 -8.12 2.29 10.18
C SER A 117 -8.75 3.10 9.04
N GLU A 118 -9.90 3.70 9.32
CA GLU A 118 -10.52 4.67 8.42
C GLU A 118 -9.58 5.85 8.15
N ASP A 119 -8.94 6.39 9.20
CA ASP A 119 -8.00 7.51 9.10
C ASP A 119 -6.80 7.17 8.19
N ILE A 120 -6.20 6.00 8.34
CA ILE A 120 -5.10 5.56 7.46
C ILE A 120 -5.59 5.42 6.02
N THR A 121 -6.79 4.87 5.81
CA THR A 121 -7.36 4.73 4.47
C THR A 121 -7.59 6.09 3.83
N LEU A 122 -8.15 7.06 4.57
CA LEU A 122 -8.34 8.43 4.11
C LEU A 122 -7.00 9.12 3.81
N ALA A 123 -5.99 8.93 4.67
CA ALA A 123 -4.66 9.46 4.44
C ALA A 123 -4.03 8.92 3.15
N LEU A 124 -4.17 7.63 2.86
CA LEU A 124 -3.73 7.03 1.60
C LEU A 124 -4.48 7.61 0.39
N LEU A 125 -5.78 7.85 0.52
CA LEU A 125 -6.61 8.43 -0.54
C LEU A 125 -6.22 9.89 -0.89
N PHE A 126 -5.56 10.63 0.01
CA PHE A 126 -4.95 11.91 -0.35
C PHE A 126 -3.82 11.80 -1.37
N HIS A 127 -3.21 10.61 -1.49
CA HIS A 127 -2.15 10.31 -2.45
C HIS A 127 -2.63 9.52 -3.67
N ARG A 128 -3.95 9.39 -3.87
CA ARG A 128 -4.54 8.51 -4.87
C ARG A 128 -4.00 8.67 -6.31
N ALA A 129 -3.58 9.89 -6.67
CA ALA A 129 -3.06 10.19 -8.00
C ALA A 129 -1.59 9.76 -8.19
N THR A 130 -0.86 9.54 -7.10
CA THR A 130 0.58 9.24 -7.13
C THR A 130 0.93 7.89 -6.56
N LEU A 131 0.00 7.21 -5.90
CA LEU A 131 0.24 5.99 -5.16
C LEU A 131 0.24 4.77 -6.10
N PHE A 132 1.36 4.06 -6.14
CA PHE A 132 1.56 2.84 -6.92
C PHE A 132 1.58 1.59 -6.04
N ASN A 133 2.13 1.71 -4.81
CA ASN A 133 2.36 0.57 -3.95
C ASN A 133 1.75 0.79 -2.57
N ILE A 134 0.89 -0.15 -2.13
CA ILE A 134 0.40 -0.23 -0.76
C ILE A 134 0.67 -1.63 -0.22
N THR A 135 1.48 -1.69 0.83
CA THR A 135 1.86 -2.95 1.45
C THR A 135 1.55 -2.94 2.94
N THR A 136 0.89 -4.00 3.39
CA THR A 136 0.72 -4.28 4.81
C THR A 136 1.58 -5.46 5.21
N TYR A 137 2.10 -5.45 6.43
CA TYR A 137 2.82 -6.60 7.01
C TYR A 137 2.33 -6.89 8.41
N THR A 138 2.54 -8.13 8.86
CA THR A 138 2.30 -8.49 10.26
C THR A 138 3.59 -8.38 11.07
N ASP A 139 3.50 -8.01 12.35
CA ASP A 139 4.67 -7.93 13.25
C ASP A 139 5.40 -9.27 13.49
N ARG A 140 4.85 -10.38 12.98
CA ARG A 140 5.40 -11.72 13.19
C ARG A 140 6.40 -12.04 12.08
N ASP A 141 7.65 -12.32 12.48
CA ASP A 141 8.76 -12.84 11.65
C ASP A 141 8.50 -14.25 11.05
N GLU A 142 7.26 -14.72 11.05
CA GLU A 142 6.92 -16.05 10.59
C GLU A 142 6.64 -16.03 9.09
N ASN A 143 7.26 -16.97 8.37
CA ASN A 143 7.08 -17.22 6.95
C ASN A 143 5.59 -17.09 6.54
N LEU A 144 5.26 -15.98 5.89
CA LEU A 144 3.90 -15.57 5.49
C LEU A 144 3.22 -16.50 4.47
N THR A 145 3.93 -17.54 4.01
CA THR A 145 3.49 -18.40 2.91
C THR A 145 2.42 -19.43 3.32
N GLU A 146 2.25 -19.75 4.60
CA GLU A 146 1.43 -20.89 5.04
C GLU A 146 0.54 -20.62 6.26
N ARG A 147 -0.04 -19.42 6.39
CA ARG A 147 -1.05 -19.19 7.43
C ARG A 147 -2.43 -19.62 6.97
N ASP A 148 -2.97 -20.67 7.58
CA ASP A 148 -4.40 -20.96 7.47
C ASP A 148 -5.21 -19.95 8.30
N ASP A 149 -4.67 -19.49 9.44
CA ASP A 149 -5.38 -18.58 10.37
C ASP A 149 -5.26 -17.09 10.02
N ILE A 150 -6.40 -16.40 10.09
CA ILE A 150 -6.51 -14.94 9.97
C ILE A 150 -6.39 -14.32 11.36
N PRO A 151 -5.49 -13.34 11.58
CA PRO A 151 -5.47 -12.60 12.84
C PRO A 151 -6.86 -12.02 13.12
N PRO A 152 -7.39 -12.12 14.35
CA PRO A 152 -8.67 -11.52 14.66
C PRO A 152 -8.63 -10.01 14.35
N ALA A 153 -9.67 -9.52 13.69
CA ALA A 153 -9.81 -8.10 13.41
C ALA A 153 -9.88 -7.32 14.74
N ASN A 154 -9.14 -6.22 14.84
CA ASN A 154 -9.12 -5.40 16.05
C ASN A 154 -10.34 -4.47 16.14
N ASP A 155 -10.97 -4.18 15.01
CA ASP A 155 -12.14 -3.32 14.92
C ASP A 155 -13.06 -3.72 13.75
N HIS A 156 -14.24 -3.11 13.73
CA HIS A 156 -15.24 -3.34 12.68
C HIS A 156 -14.75 -2.91 11.29
N PHE A 157 -13.89 -1.90 11.21
CA PHE A 157 -13.37 -1.43 9.93
C PHE A 157 -12.48 -2.50 9.30
N GLN A 158 -11.58 -3.08 10.10
CA GLN A 158 -10.76 -4.22 9.73
C GLN A 158 -11.61 -5.44 9.35
N ALA A 159 -12.66 -5.74 10.12
CA ALA A 159 -13.55 -6.86 9.83
C ALA A 159 -14.36 -6.69 8.53
N SER A 160 -14.66 -5.45 8.16
CA SER A 160 -15.47 -5.14 6.98
C SER A 160 -14.72 -5.29 5.65
N GLY A 161 -13.38 -5.28 5.67
CA GLY A 161 -12.59 -5.28 4.43
C GLY A 161 -12.74 -3.98 3.61
N ARG A 162 -13.30 -2.90 4.17
CA ARG A 162 -13.55 -1.65 3.44
C ARG A 162 -12.30 -1.05 2.81
N ALA A 163 -11.15 -1.13 3.47
CA ALA A 163 -9.89 -0.65 2.89
C ALA A 163 -9.53 -1.38 1.57
N LEU A 164 -9.75 -2.70 1.52
CA LEU A 164 -9.55 -3.52 0.32
C LEU A 164 -10.49 -3.12 -0.83
N GLN A 165 -11.68 -2.62 -0.52
CA GLN A 165 -12.65 -2.21 -1.53
C GLN A 165 -12.40 -0.77 -2.01
N LEU A 166 -12.09 0.14 -1.09
CA LEU A 166 -11.95 1.56 -1.39
C LEU A 166 -10.65 1.89 -2.12
N LEU A 167 -9.50 1.39 -1.66
CA LEU A 167 -8.20 1.81 -2.22
C LEU A 167 -8.08 1.49 -3.73
N PRO A 168 -8.42 0.27 -4.21
CA PRO A 168 -8.39 -0.06 -5.64
C PRO A 168 -9.42 0.71 -6.50
N ARG A 169 -10.49 1.22 -5.89
CA ARG A 169 -11.53 2.02 -6.57
C ARG A 169 -11.16 3.48 -6.76
N TYR A 170 -10.21 3.99 -5.97
CA TYR A 170 -9.87 5.41 -6.00
C TYR A 170 -8.42 5.70 -6.37
N CYS A 171 -7.53 4.70 -6.31
CA CYS A 171 -6.12 4.84 -6.67
C CYS A 171 -5.83 4.16 -8.04
N PRO A 172 -5.98 4.85 -9.17
CA PRO A 172 -5.90 4.23 -10.51
C PRO A 172 -4.53 3.66 -10.87
N ASN A 173 -3.47 4.14 -10.23
CA ASN A 173 -2.08 3.81 -10.57
C ASN A 173 -1.52 2.67 -9.71
N LEU A 174 -2.35 1.96 -8.93
CA LEU A 174 -1.86 0.87 -8.10
C LEU A 174 -1.31 -0.29 -8.94
N GLU A 175 -0.04 -0.62 -8.70
CA GLU A 175 0.69 -1.76 -9.27
C GLU A 175 0.89 -2.86 -8.21
N VAL A 176 1.13 -2.48 -6.96
CA VAL A 176 1.33 -3.42 -5.84
C VAL A 176 0.29 -3.19 -4.77
N PHE A 177 -0.51 -4.22 -4.48
CA PHE A 177 -1.56 -4.18 -3.46
C PHE A 177 -1.51 -5.42 -2.56
N VAL A 178 -0.94 -5.25 -1.36
CA VAL A 178 -0.65 -6.35 -0.42
C VAL A 178 -1.37 -6.14 0.91
N PHE A 179 -2.47 -6.88 1.09
CA PHE A 179 -3.37 -6.88 2.24
C PHE A 179 -3.66 -8.33 2.69
N GLU A 180 -2.61 -9.04 3.07
CA GLU A 180 -2.63 -10.50 3.29
C GLU A 180 -3.54 -10.96 4.45
N CYS A 181 -3.85 -10.04 5.37
CA CYS A 181 -4.65 -10.33 6.55
C CYS A 181 -6.09 -9.78 6.48
N HIS A 182 -6.48 -9.13 5.37
CA HIS A 182 -7.88 -8.76 5.14
C HIS A 182 -8.56 -9.69 4.15
N GLU A 183 -9.85 -9.92 4.39
CA GLU A 183 -10.74 -10.60 3.47
C GLU A 183 -11.49 -9.59 2.61
N MET A 184 -11.41 -9.80 1.30
CA MET A 184 -12.21 -9.14 0.29
C MET A 184 -13.56 -9.84 0.17
N ASP A 185 -14.64 -9.05 0.05
CA ASP A 185 -15.96 -9.57 -0.26
C ASP A 185 -16.23 -9.39 -1.76
N MET A 186 -16.37 -10.50 -2.49
CA MET A 186 -16.58 -10.46 -3.94
C MET A 186 -17.92 -9.84 -4.32
N ASP A 187 -18.95 -9.92 -3.47
CA ASP A 187 -20.24 -9.29 -3.76
C ASP A 187 -20.06 -7.78 -3.87
N HIS A 188 -19.32 -7.18 -2.94
CA HIS A 188 -19.02 -5.74 -3.00
C HIS A 188 -18.09 -5.37 -4.14
N VAL A 189 -17.10 -6.19 -4.47
CA VAL A 189 -16.18 -5.94 -5.59
C VAL A 189 -16.91 -5.93 -6.94
N GLU A 190 -17.94 -6.75 -7.08
CA GLU A 190 -18.77 -6.81 -8.29
C GLU A 190 -19.80 -5.68 -8.36
N GLU A 191 -20.28 -5.18 -7.22
CA GLU A 191 -21.15 -3.98 -7.17
C GLU A 191 -20.46 -2.71 -7.68
N GLU A 192 -19.17 -2.56 -7.37
CA GLU A 192 -18.39 -1.38 -7.73
C GLU A 192 -16.97 -1.79 -8.16
N GLU A 193 -16.72 -1.60 -9.45
CA GLU A 193 -15.50 -2.08 -10.11
C GLU A 193 -14.24 -1.33 -9.66
N TRP A 194 -13.13 -2.08 -9.54
CA TRP A 194 -11.80 -1.51 -9.31
C TRP A 194 -11.28 -0.78 -10.55
N ILE A 195 -10.81 0.46 -10.34
CA ILE A 195 -10.30 1.31 -11.41
C ILE A 195 -8.82 1.04 -11.72
N CYS A 196 -8.06 0.48 -10.77
CA CYS A 196 -6.65 0.17 -10.95
C CYS A 196 -6.46 -1.09 -11.81
N LYS A 197 -6.37 -0.91 -13.13
CA LYS A 197 -6.17 -2.02 -14.07
C LYS A 197 -4.72 -2.52 -14.15
N GLY A 198 -3.76 -1.68 -13.75
CA GLY A 198 -2.32 -1.96 -13.80
C GLY A 198 -1.76 -2.74 -12.60
N ILE A 199 -2.59 -3.44 -11.82
CA ILE A 199 -2.07 -4.25 -10.71
C ILE A 199 -1.20 -5.38 -11.27
N GLN A 200 0.05 -5.42 -10.83
CA GLN A 200 1.04 -6.47 -11.12
C GLN A 200 1.14 -7.49 -10.00
N HIS A 201 1.01 -7.03 -8.74
CA HIS A 201 1.16 -7.85 -7.56
C HIS A 201 -0.03 -7.68 -6.63
N LEU A 202 -0.88 -8.72 -6.56
CA LEU A 202 -2.05 -8.75 -5.68
C LEU A 202 -1.86 -9.81 -4.59
N ARG A 203 -1.97 -9.40 -3.32
CA ARG A 203 -2.07 -10.33 -2.20
C ARG A 203 -3.25 -9.93 -1.31
N ALA A 204 -4.32 -10.71 -1.34
CA ALA A 204 -5.52 -10.47 -0.53
C ALA A 204 -6.21 -11.80 -0.23
N ARG A 205 -6.97 -11.89 0.86
CA ARG A 205 -7.87 -13.04 1.07
C ARG A 205 -9.25 -12.73 0.51
N ILE A 206 -10.08 -13.74 0.34
CA ILE A 206 -11.46 -13.59 -0.12
C ILE A 206 -12.38 -14.33 0.86
N ARG A 207 -13.44 -13.66 1.30
CA ARG A 207 -14.41 -14.20 2.26
C ARG A 207 -15.06 -15.47 1.69
N GLY A 208 -15.06 -16.55 2.48
CA GLY A 208 -15.60 -17.85 2.06
C GLY A 208 -14.76 -18.61 1.01
N PHE A 209 -13.53 -18.14 0.77
CA PHE A 209 -12.59 -18.62 -0.23
C PHE A 209 -11.25 -19.06 0.39
N ASP A 210 -11.34 -19.88 1.43
CA ASP A 210 -10.24 -20.23 2.34
C ASP A 210 -9.65 -21.62 2.08
N THR A 211 -10.33 -22.50 1.35
CA THR A 211 -9.81 -23.84 1.08
C THR A 211 -8.77 -23.87 -0.04
N LYS A 212 -7.76 -24.73 0.11
CA LYS A 212 -6.68 -24.92 -0.88
C LYS A 212 -7.22 -25.35 -2.25
N GLU A 213 -8.30 -26.13 -2.27
CA GLU A 213 -8.96 -26.60 -3.49
C GLU A 213 -9.63 -25.46 -4.25
N LYS A 214 -10.40 -24.61 -3.56
CA LYS A 214 -11.06 -23.45 -4.16
C LYS A 214 -10.02 -22.48 -4.73
N ILE A 215 -8.99 -22.15 -3.93
CA ILE A 215 -7.89 -21.27 -4.33
C ILE A 215 -7.17 -21.84 -5.57
N SER A 216 -6.80 -23.12 -5.54
CA SER A 216 -6.11 -23.75 -6.67
C SER A 216 -6.97 -23.75 -7.94
N LYS A 217 -8.28 -24.01 -7.81
CA LYS A 217 -9.21 -24.00 -8.94
C LYS A 217 -9.35 -22.62 -9.56
N ALA A 218 -9.49 -21.54 -8.77
CA ALA A 218 -9.57 -20.19 -9.33
C ALA A 218 -8.25 -19.76 -10.01
N LEU A 219 -7.11 -20.08 -9.41
CA LEU A 219 -5.80 -19.77 -9.99
C LEU A 219 -5.56 -20.52 -11.30
N GLN A 220 -6.02 -21.77 -11.39
CA GLN A 220 -5.99 -22.53 -12.65
C GLN A 220 -6.88 -21.88 -13.72
N LEU A 221 -8.11 -21.52 -13.38
CA LEU A 221 -9.04 -20.83 -14.29
C LEU A 221 -8.47 -19.50 -14.79
N TRP A 222 -7.84 -18.73 -13.91
CA TRP A 222 -7.15 -17.49 -14.25
C TRP A 222 -6.01 -17.73 -15.24
N LYS A 223 -5.14 -18.73 -15.00
CA LYS A 223 -4.05 -19.10 -15.91
C LYS A 223 -4.54 -19.54 -17.29
N GLU A 224 -5.58 -20.37 -17.33
CA GLU A 224 -6.19 -20.82 -18.58
C GLU A 224 -6.80 -19.64 -19.35
N GLY A 225 -7.47 -18.72 -18.64
CA GLY A 225 -7.99 -17.48 -19.20
C GLY A 225 -6.91 -16.58 -19.80
N ARG A 226 -5.79 -16.38 -19.08
CA ARG A 226 -4.62 -15.63 -19.56
C ARG A 226 -4.02 -16.27 -20.82
N LYS A 227 -3.80 -17.59 -20.82
CA LYS A 227 -3.28 -18.30 -21.99
C LYS A 227 -4.17 -18.13 -23.22
N LYS A 228 -5.50 -18.23 -23.05
CA LYS A 228 -6.47 -18.00 -24.13
C LYS A 228 -6.43 -16.56 -24.64
N LYS A 229 -6.30 -15.57 -23.75
CA LYS A 229 -6.16 -14.16 -24.12
C LYS A 229 -4.89 -13.93 -24.93
N ASN A 230 -3.76 -14.47 -24.49
CA ASN A 230 -2.48 -14.34 -25.19
C ASN A 230 -2.49 -15.03 -26.57
N SER A 231 -3.10 -16.22 -26.68
CA SER A 231 -3.21 -16.90 -27.99
C SER A 231 -4.10 -16.15 -28.98
N LYS A 232 -5.10 -15.38 -28.51
CA LYS A 232 -5.92 -14.52 -29.39
C LYS A 232 -5.15 -13.29 -29.88
N ILE A 233 -4.21 -12.77 -29.09
CA ILE A 233 -3.37 -11.64 -29.48
C ILE A 233 -2.33 -12.09 -30.53
N GLU A 234 -1.80 -13.31 -30.42
CA GLU A 234 -0.84 -13.86 -31.38
C GLU A 234 -1.50 -14.44 -32.64
N GLY A 235 -2.72 -14.96 -32.52
CA GLY A 235 -3.51 -15.51 -33.61
C GLY A 235 -4.52 -14.48 -34.11
N GLU A 236 -4.05 -13.59 -34.99
CA GLU A 236 -4.82 -12.57 -35.72
C GLU A 236 -5.84 -13.21 -36.69
N GLU A 237 -6.80 -13.95 -36.15
CA GLU A 237 -8.02 -14.33 -36.86
C GLU A 237 -9.10 -13.28 -36.55
N CYS A 238 -9.45 -12.49 -37.56
CA CYS A 238 -10.52 -11.52 -37.57
C CYS A 238 -11.87 -12.21 -37.33
N MET A 239 -12.25 -12.45 -36.07
CA MET A 239 -13.63 -12.80 -35.72
C MET A 239 -14.35 -11.53 -35.26
N ASP A 240 -15.49 -11.27 -35.90
CA ASP A 240 -16.35 -10.10 -35.70
C ASP A 240 -16.65 -9.87 -34.20
N GLU A 241 -16.23 -8.71 -33.69
CA GLU A 241 -16.28 -8.33 -32.27
C GLU A 241 -17.71 -8.08 -31.73
N ASP A 242 -18.72 -8.16 -32.59
CA ASP A 242 -20.09 -7.70 -32.30
C ASP A 242 -20.93 -8.64 -31.41
N GLU A 243 -20.47 -9.86 -31.08
CA GLU A 243 -21.24 -10.81 -30.25
C GLU A 243 -20.76 -10.97 -28.80
N ALA A 244 -19.62 -10.39 -28.41
CA ALA A 244 -19.01 -10.71 -27.11
C ALA A 244 -19.37 -9.75 -25.95
N ASP A 245 -19.87 -8.54 -26.23
CA ASP A 245 -19.91 -7.46 -25.23
C ASP A 245 -21.31 -7.02 -24.78
N GLN A 246 -22.39 -7.55 -25.37
CA GLN A 246 -23.77 -7.08 -25.10
C GLN A 246 -24.55 -7.84 -24.01
N THR A 247 -23.94 -8.77 -23.27
CA THR A 247 -24.64 -9.57 -22.23
C THR A 247 -24.08 -9.43 -20.82
N ILE A 248 -23.45 -8.30 -20.47
CA ILE A 248 -22.85 -8.16 -19.13
C ILE A 248 -23.80 -7.51 -18.10
N ASP A 249 -24.63 -6.54 -18.50
CA ASP A 249 -25.43 -5.78 -17.52
C ASP A 249 -26.78 -6.42 -17.13
N SER A 250 -27.26 -7.42 -17.88
CA SER A 250 -28.52 -8.12 -17.58
C SER A 250 -28.40 -9.25 -16.53
N HIS A 251 -27.18 -9.60 -16.08
CA HIS A 251 -26.91 -10.85 -15.34
C HIS A 251 -26.49 -10.65 -13.87
N LEU A 252 -26.55 -9.44 -13.31
CA LEU A 252 -26.20 -9.20 -11.90
C LEU A 252 -27.01 -10.04 -10.89
N ALA A 253 -28.25 -10.42 -11.24
CA ALA A 253 -29.06 -11.33 -10.41
C ALA A 253 -28.63 -12.81 -10.52
N GLU A 254 -28.07 -13.24 -11.65
CA GLU A 254 -27.55 -14.60 -11.86
C GLU A 254 -26.11 -14.76 -11.35
N ALA A 255 -25.39 -13.67 -11.10
CA ALA A 255 -24.02 -13.68 -10.61
C ALA A 255 -23.84 -14.43 -9.28
N LYS A 256 -24.87 -14.45 -8.41
CA LYS A 256 -24.83 -15.17 -7.12
C LYS A 256 -24.87 -16.70 -7.25
N GLU A 257 -25.35 -17.22 -8.37
CA GLU A 257 -25.37 -18.66 -8.63
C GLU A 257 -24.03 -19.17 -9.17
N ILE A 258 -23.15 -18.26 -9.59
CA ILE A 258 -21.84 -18.61 -10.12
C ILE A 258 -20.92 -19.00 -8.96
N PRO A 259 -20.25 -20.18 -9.03
CA PRO A 259 -19.26 -20.57 -8.05
C PRO A 259 -18.20 -19.49 -7.81
N ILE A 260 -17.86 -19.25 -6.55
CA ILE A 260 -16.92 -18.19 -6.14
C ILE A 260 -15.56 -18.30 -6.84
N GLU A 261 -15.08 -19.50 -7.16
CA GLU A 261 -13.80 -19.68 -7.87
C GLU A 261 -13.82 -19.05 -9.27
N ILE A 262 -14.96 -19.13 -9.96
CA ILE A 262 -15.15 -18.56 -11.29
C ILE A 262 -15.26 -17.04 -11.19
N ARG A 263 -15.99 -16.53 -10.20
CA ARG A 263 -16.13 -15.09 -9.93
C ARG A 263 -14.77 -14.44 -9.67
N VAL A 264 -13.98 -15.05 -8.79
CA VAL A 264 -12.61 -14.62 -8.48
C VAL A 264 -11.72 -14.67 -9.71
N ALA A 265 -11.70 -15.79 -10.44
CA ALA A 265 -10.88 -15.90 -11.66
C ALA A 265 -11.24 -14.84 -12.72
N ARG A 266 -12.54 -14.58 -12.94
CA ARG A 266 -13.00 -13.52 -13.84
C ARG A 266 -12.55 -12.15 -13.39
N HIS A 267 -12.63 -11.86 -12.09
CA HIS A 267 -12.13 -10.60 -11.54
C HIS A 267 -10.62 -10.44 -11.76
N LEU A 268 -9.82 -11.47 -11.50
CA LEU A 268 -8.37 -11.44 -11.74
C LEU A 268 -8.00 -11.24 -13.22
N LEU A 269 -8.81 -11.73 -14.15
CA LEU A 269 -8.60 -11.53 -15.60
C LEU A 269 -8.81 -10.09 -16.06
N LYS A 270 -9.36 -9.21 -15.21
CA LYS A 270 -9.51 -7.77 -15.50
C LYS A 270 -8.20 -6.97 -15.36
N PHE A 271 -7.15 -7.57 -14.80
CA PHE A 271 -5.86 -6.94 -14.61
C PHE A 271 -4.88 -7.47 -15.66
N ASP A 272 -4.55 -6.63 -16.65
CA ASP A 272 -3.74 -7.04 -17.79
C ASP A 272 -2.28 -7.28 -17.44
N ASP A 273 -1.79 -6.55 -16.45
CA ASP A 273 -0.39 -6.61 -16.00
C ASP A 273 -0.20 -7.56 -14.80
N LEU A 274 -1.24 -8.32 -14.42
CA LEU A 274 -1.18 -9.16 -13.24
C LEU A 274 -0.23 -10.34 -13.42
N ASP A 275 0.88 -10.27 -12.69
CA ASP A 275 1.97 -11.23 -12.74
C ASP A 275 1.97 -12.16 -11.53
N THR A 276 1.67 -11.61 -10.34
CA THR A 276 1.72 -12.36 -9.08
C THR A 276 0.41 -12.22 -8.32
N VAL A 277 -0.19 -13.35 -7.96
CA VAL A 277 -1.42 -13.41 -7.15
C VAL A 277 -1.20 -14.32 -5.94
N TRP A 278 -1.60 -13.85 -4.77
CA TRP A 278 -1.73 -14.65 -3.56
C TRP A 278 -3.12 -14.48 -2.98
N LEU A 279 -3.82 -15.60 -2.73
CA LEU A 279 -5.20 -15.63 -2.24
C LEU A 279 -5.36 -16.26 -0.85
N GLY A 280 -4.29 -16.31 -0.05
CA GLY A 280 -4.31 -16.86 1.32
C GLY A 280 -3.31 -17.99 1.57
N THR A 281 -3.31 -19.02 0.74
CA THR A 281 -2.52 -20.25 1.01
C THR A 281 -1.34 -20.45 0.06
N ARG A 282 -1.37 -19.84 -1.13
CA ARG A 282 -0.35 -20.03 -2.16
C ARG A 282 -0.17 -18.78 -2.99
N THR A 283 1.08 -18.50 -3.36
CA THR A 283 1.44 -17.53 -4.38
C THR A 283 1.48 -18.23 -5.73
N CYS A 284 0.92 -17.59 -6.75
CA CYS A 284 0.88 -18.06 -8.11
C CYS A 284 1.41 -16.96 -9.03
N CYS A 285 2.36 -17.32 -9.89
CA CYS A 285 2.84 -16.43 -10.95
C CYS A 285 2.17 -16.81 -12.28
N ALA A 286 1.83 -15.80 -13.09
CA ALA A 286 1.28 -15.95 -14.44
C ALA A 286 2.23 -16.75 -15.35
#